data_AF-A0A174TM45-F1
#
_entry.id   AF-A0A174TM45-F1
#
_cell.length_a   1.000
_cell.length_b   1.000
_cell.length_c   1.000
_cell.angle_alpha   90.00
_cell.angle_beta   90.00
_cell.angle_gamma   90.00
#
_symmetry.space_group_name_H-M   'P 1'
#
loop_
_entity.id
_entity.type
_entity.pdbx_description
1 polymer ?
#
loop_
_entity_poly.entity_id
_entity_poly.type
_entity_poly.pdbx_seq_one_letter_code
_entity_poly.pdbx_strand_id
1 'polypeptide(L)'
;MLNKKDQRIIRQMIRHIRTFPLSDSEIKQLERDLTGMALEAEKRGEDFEDVLDMTPTEFCDELLYSIGGRKAPGGRYLLKGAGIYYQLTGILGTAFFSLILLLALFYTIIIPSELAQTGLLVLFVAAIGLTFFLLSLSFGNIAERDCGTTEKSAQLVNNGKILLVTAVIFDIVATLYMIFNAGASVGHFNYKLPLLMQVIIFFSCYMPAILYIIGAKRNLPREYAFNDI
;
A
#
# COMPACT_ATOMS: atom_id res chain seq x y z
N MET A 1 0.20 -11.12 -44.24
CA MET A 1 -0.52 -11.58 -43.03
C MET A 1 0.56 -12.13 -42.14
N LEU A 2 0.73 -11.57 -40.93
CA LEU A 2 1.86 -11.91 -40.07
C LEU A 2 1.84 -13.40 -39.68
N ASN A 3 3.00 -14.06 -39.66
CA ASN A 3 3.10 -15.47 -39.28
C ASN A 3 2.65 -15.72 -37.82
N LYS A 4 2.35 -16.99 -37.48
CA LYS A 4 1.81 -17.38 -36.17
C LYS A 4 2.81 -17.18 -35.01
N LYS A 5 4.12 -17.23 -35.28
CA LYS A 5 5.18 -17.07 -34.28
C LYS A 5 5.19 -15.61 -33.81
N ASP A 6 5.27 -14.67 -34.74
CA ASP A 6 5.34 -13.23 -34.45
C ASP A 6 4.04 -12.74 -33.81
N GLN A 7 2.89 -13.26 -34.25
CA GLN A 7 1.61 -13.00 -33.58
C GLN A 7 1.58 -13.45 -32.11
N ARG A 8 2.34 -14.48 -31.74
CA ARG A 8 2.44 -14.93 -30.35
C ARG A 8 3.35 -13.99 -29.56
N ILE A 9 4.47 -13.59 -30.15
CA ILE A 9 5.44 -12.65 -29.56
C ILE A 9 4.78 -11.29 -29.30
N ILE A 10 4.10 -10.70 -30.30
CA ILE A 10 3.39 -9.42 -30.15
C ILE A 10 2.32 -9.52 -29.04
N ARG A 11 1.54 -10.61 -28.99
CA ARG A 11 0.56 -10.80 -27.91
C ARG A 11 1.20 -10.85 -26.53
N GLN A 12 2.38 -11.46 -26.40
CA GLN A 12 3.14 -11.47 -25.15
C GLN A 12 3.63 -10.08 -24.79
N MET A 13 4.21 -9.36 -25.75
CA MET A 13 4.67 -7.98 -25.58
C MET A 13 3.53 -7.05 -25.16
N ILE A 14 2.38 -7.11 -25.83
CA ILE A 14 1.21 -6.29 -25.49
C ILE A 14 0.63 -6.64 -24.12
N ARG A 15 0.62 -7.93 -23.75
CA ARG A 15 0.22 -8.34 -22.40
C ARG A 15 1.15 -7.74 -21.34
N HIS A 16 2.45 -7.66 -21.63
CA HIS A 16 3.45 -7.06 -20.75
C HIS A 16 3.32 -5.52 -20.70
N ILE A 17 3.19 -4.86 -21.85
CA ILE A 17 2.98 -3.41 -21.98
C ILE A 17 1.73 -2.95 -21.23
N ARG A 18 0.65 -3.73 -21.24
CA ARG A 18 -0.58 -3.45 -20.47
C ARG A 18 -0.37 -3.42 -18.95
N THR A 19 0.77 -3.90 -18.45
CA THR A 19 1.10 -3.74 -17.03
C THR A 19 1.55 -2.31 -16.71
N PHE A 20 2.02 -1.55 -17.69
CA PHE A 20 2.52 -0.18 -17.50
C PHE A 20 1.37 0.84 -17.49
N PRO A 21 1.58 2.02 -16.87
CA PRO A 21 0.62 3.13 -16.92
C PRO A 21 0.58 3.77 -18.30
N LEU A 22 -0.16 3.16 -19.23
CA LEU A 22 -0.39 3.65 -20.59
C LEU A 22 -1.89 3.75 -20.83
N SER A 23 -2.32 4.81 -21.49
CA SER A 23 -3.68 4.95 -22.00
C SER A 23 -3.99 3.91 -23.09
N ASP A 24 -5.26 3.59 -23.29
CA ASP A 24 -5.69 2.67 -24.35
C ASP A 24 -5.23 3.12 -25.74
N SER A 25 -5.11 4.43 -25.98
CA SER A 25 -4.55 5.00 -27.21
C SER A 25 -3.06 4.72 -27.36
N GLU A 26 -2.27 4.89 -26.29
CA GLU A 26 -0.83 4.60 -26.30
C GLU A 26 -0.58 3.11 -26.50
N ILE A 27 -1.37 2.24 -25.85
CA ILE A 27 -1.29 0.79 -26.03
C ILE A 27 -1.59 0.40 -27.47
N LYS A 28 -2.65 0.97 -28.07
CA LYS A 28 -2.99 0.72 -29.49
C LYS A 28 -1.93 1.25 -30.44
N GLN A 29 -1.28 2.37 -30.11
CA GLN A 29 -0.18 2.90 -30.90
C GLN A 29 1.02 1.97 -30.86
N LEU A 30 1.46 1.56 -29.66
CA LEU A 30 2.53 0.57 -29.47
C LEU A 30 2.22 -0.77 -30.15
N GLU A 31 0.96 -1.22 -30.13
CA GLU A 31 0.53 -2.42 -30.86
C GLU A 31 0.71 -2.30 -32.37
N ARG A 32 0.38 -1.13 -32.95
CA ARG A 32 0.59 -0.88 -34.37
C ARG A 32 2.07 -0.79 -34.70
N ASP A 33 2.86 -0.13 -33.88
CA ASP A 33 4.30 0.05 -34.09
C ASP A 33 5.05 -1.29 -34.03
N LEU A 34 4.76 -2.11 -33.02
CA LEU A 34 5.32 -3.47 -32.89
C LEU A 34 4.88 -4.38 -34.05
N THR A 35 3.62 -4.28 -34.46
CA THR A 35 3.12 -5.03 -35.63
C THR A 35 3.80 -4.57 -36.92
N GLY A 36 4.05 -3.26 -37.06
CA GLY A 36 4.78 -2.70 -38.19
C GLY A 36 6.22 -3.22 -38.26
N MET A 37 6.92 -3.24 -37.12
CA MET A 37 8.27 -3.78 -37.01
C MET A 37 8.33 -5.27 -37.37
N ALA A 38 7.41 -6.08 -36.86
CA ALA A 38 7.33 -7.51 -37.18
C ALA A 38 7.04 -7.75 -38.68
N LEU A 39 6.16 -6.95 -39.29
CA LEU A 39 5.89 -7.03 -40.74
C LEU A 39 7.11 -6.64 -41.58
N GLU A 40 7.94 -5.72 -41.09
CA GLU A 40 9.17 -5.33 -41.76
C GLU A 40 10.25 -6.41 -41.66
N ALA A 41 10.40 -7.04 -40.49
CA ALA A 41 11.26 -8.21 -40.29
C ALA A 41 10.88 -9.36 -41.24
N GLU A 42 9.58 -9.69 -41.31
CA GLU A 42 9.05 -10.73 -42.19
C GLU A 42 9.34 -10.45 -43.68
N LYS A 43 9.25 -9.17 -44.11
CA LYS A 43 9.60 -8.77 -45.48
C LYS A 43 11.08 -8.91 -45.79
N ARG A 44 11.95 -8.72 -44.80
CA ARG A 44 13.41 -8.88 -44.92
C ARG A 44 13.85 -10.33 -44.80
N GLY A 45 12.94 -11.24 -44.40
CA GLY A 45 13.27 -12.64 -44.12
C GLY A 45 14.06 -12.81 -42.81
N GLU A 46 14.01 -11.81 -41.93
CA GLU A 46 14.66 -11.81 -40.62
C GLU A 46 13.68 -12.36 -39.57
N ASP A 47 14.19 -13.07 -38.56
CA ASP A 47 13.38 -13.48 -37.41
C ASP A 47 13.06 -12.24 -36.56
N PHE A 48 11.81 -12.11 -36.12
CA PHE A 48 11.41 -10.92 -35.36
C PHE A 48 12.19 -10.80 -34.05
N GLU A 49 12.52 -11.92 -33.40
CA GLU A 49 13.35 -11.92 -32.18
C GLU A 49 14.78 -11.41 -32.44
N ASP A 50 15.35 -11.71 -33.62
CA ASP A 50 16.68 -11.22 -33.99
C ASP A 50 16.67 -9.70 -34.24
N VAL A 51 15.57 -9.17 -34.79
CA VAL A 51 15.39 -7.72 -35.01
C VAL A 51 15.29 -6.95 -33.69
N LEU A 52 14.80 -7.58 -32.62
CA LEU A 52 14.72 -6.94 -31.30
C LEU A 52 16.07 -6.87 -30.59
N ASP A 53 17.04 -7.72 -30.96
CA ASP A 53 18.39 -7.85 -30.35
C ASP A 53 18.38 -8.09 -28.81
N MET A 54 17.23 -8.45 -28.26
CA MET A 54 17.00 -8.77 -26.85
C MET A 54 15.68 -9.52 -26.69
N THR A 55 15.35 -9.96 -25.47
CA THR A 55 14.07 -10.63 -25.26
C THR A 55 12.89 -9.67 -25.48
N PRO A 56 11.72 -10.16 -25.96
CA PRO A 56 10.57 -9.30 -26.21
C PRO A 56 10.09 -8.49 -24.99
N THR A 57 10.31 -9.00 -23.78
CA THR A 57 10.00 -8.28 -22.53
C THR A 57 11.02 -7.20 -22.20
N GLU A 58 12.31 -7.47 -22.38
CA GLU A 58 13.38 -6.47 -22.19
C GLU A 58 13.24 -5.34 -23.19
N PHE A 59 12.91 -5.65 -24.45
CA PHE A 59 12.63 -4.66 -25.47
C PHE A 59 11.48 -3.75 -25.06
N CYS A 60 10.37 -4.30 -24.55
CA CYS A 60 9.27 -3.49 -24.05
C CYS A 60 9.68 -2.62 -22.86
N ASP A 61 10.48 -3.14 -21.94
CA ASP A 61 10.98 -2.41 -20.78
C ASP A 61 11.88 -1.24 -21.23
N GLU A 62 12.80 -1.47 -22.18
CA GLU A 62 13.70 -0.45 -22.73
C GLU A 62 12.97 0.56 -23.62
N LEU A 63 12.02 0.12 -24.45
CA LEU A 63 11.17 0.98 -25.26
C LEU A 63 10.35 1.93 -24.37
N LEU A 64 9.72 1.40 -23.34
CA LEU A 64 8.95 2.21 -22.40
C LEU A 64 9.84 3.07 -21.50
N TYR A 65 11.06 2.61 -21.23
CA TYR A 65 12.07 3.40 -20.54
C TYR A 65 12.61 4.56 -21.40
N SER A 66 12.81 4.35 -22.69
CA SER A 66 13.37 5.35 -23.62
C SER A 66 12.32 6.39 -24.05
N ILE A 67 11.10 5.98 -24.36
CA ILE A 67 10.02 6.90 -24.80
C ILE A 67 9.54 7.80 -23.66
N GLY A 68 9.54 7.30 -22.42
CA GLY A 68 8.93 8.04 -21.34
C GLY A 68 9.41 7.63 -19.96
N GLY A 69 10.55 6.96 -19.83
CA GLY A 69 11.11 6.38 -18.59
C GLY A 69 10.07 5.81 -17.64
N ARG A 70 9.09 5.11 -18.23
CA ARG A 70 8.02 4.41 -17.52
C ARG A 70 8.58 3.09 -17.05
N LYS A 71 8.49 2.83 -15.75
CA LYS A 71 8.79 1.52 -15.17
C LYS A 71 7.48 0.79 -14.92
N ALA A 72 7.48 -0.54 -15.08
CA ALA A 72 6.33 -1.36 -14.72
C ALA A 72 5.95 -1.07 -13.26
N PRO A 73 4.65 -1.10 -12.87
CA PRO A 73 4.19 -0.84 -11.51
C PRO A 73 4.67 -1.92 -10.55
N GLY A 74 5.94 -1.83 -10.17
CA GLY A 74 6.61 -2.75 -9.26
C GLY A 74 6.11 -2.60 -7.82
N GLY A 75 5.31 -1.57 -7.54
CA GLY A 75 4.67 -1.35 -6.24
C GLY A 75 3.38 -2.12 -6.03
N ARG A 76 2.75 -2.67 -7.08
CA ARG A 76 1.45 -3.36 -6.99
C ARG A 76 1.43 -4.47 -5.93
N TYR A 77 2.44 -5.35 -5.94
CA TYR A 77 2.50 -6.46 -4.98
C TYR A 77 2.75 -5.96 -3.54
N LEU A 78 3.59 -4.94 -3.38
CA LEU A 78 3.84 -4.31 -2.07
C LEU A 78 2.56 -3.67 -1.53
N LEU A 79 1.85 -2.91 -2.36
CA LEU A 79 0.63 -2.23 -1.99
C LEU A 79 -0.50 -3.22 -1.69
N LYS A 80 -0.62 -4.30 -2.48
CA LYS A 80 -1.57 -5.38 -2.21
C LYS A 80 -1.24 -6.09 -0.89
N GLY A 81 0.02 -6.40 -0.65
CA GLY A 81 0.47 -7.04 0.60
C GLY A 81 0.20 -6.16 1.82
N ALA A 82 0.58 -4.88 1.77
CA ALA A 82 0.30 -3.91 2.83
C ALA A 82 -1.22 -3.69 3.00
N GLY A 83 -1.98 -3.68 1.91
CA GLY A 83 -3.44 -3.57 1.93
C GLY A 83 -4.10 -4.74 2.67
N ILE A 84 -3.77 -5.98 2.31
CA ILE A 84 -4.26 -7.19 2.98
C ILE A 84 -3.88 -7.19 4.46
N TYR A 85 -2.64 -6.80 4.77
CA TYR A 85 -2.18 -6.67 6.15
C TYR A 85 -3.11 -5.74 6.95
N TYR A 86 -3.38 -4.54 6.43
CA TYR A 86 -4.24 -3.56 7.09
C TYR A 86 -5.71 -3.96 7.17
N GLN A 87 -6.21 -4.78 6.25
CA GLN A 87 -7.54 -5.36 6.36
C GLN A 87 -7.61 -6.32 7.55
N LEU A 88 -6.64 -7.24 7.66
CA LEU A 88 -6.61 -8.23 8.75
C LEU A 88 -6.43 -7.54 10.11
N THR A 89 -5.46 -6.65 10.24
CA THR A 89 -5.26 -5.91 11.49
C THR A 89 -6.39 -4.94 11.78
N GLY A 90 -6.99 -4.35 10.74
CA GLY A 90 -8.15 -3.48 10.84
C GLY A 90 -9.38 -4.21 11.40
N ILE A 91 -9.69 -5.41 10.90
CA ILE A 91 -10.81 -6.24 11.41
C ILE A 91 -10.55 -6.62 12.87
N LEU A 92 -9.38 -7.19 13.16
CA LEU A 92 -9.03 -7.66 14.50
C LEU A 92 -9.01 -6.51 15.51
N GLY A 93 -8.34 -5.41 15.16
CA GLY A 93 -8.22 -4.23 16.01
C GLY A 93 -9.56 -3.53 16.21
N THR A 94 -10.38 -3.38 15.17
CA THR A 94 -11.73 -2.80 15.30
C THR A 94 -12.58 -3.63 16.25
N ALA A 95 -12.58 -4.96 16.13
CA ALA A 95 -13.34 -5.83 17.03
C ALA A 95 -12.86 -5.70 18.49
N PHE A 96 -11.55 -5.71 18.70
CA PHE A 96 -10.94 -5.62 20.04
C PHE A 96 -11.20 -4.26 20.69
N PHE A 97 -10.96 -3.16 19.98
CA PHE A 97 -11.17 -1.80 20.51
C PHE A 97 -12.65 -1.46 20.68
N SER A 98 -13.55 -2.00 19.83
CA SER A 98 -15.00 -1.88 20.05
C SER A 98 -15.44 -2.59 21.32
N LEU A 99 -14.90 -3.78 21.60
CA LEU A 99 -15.19 -4.51 22.83
C LEU A 99 -14.69 -3.74 24.06
N ILE A 100 -13.46 -3.20 24.02
CA ILE A 100 -12.92 -2.35 25.09
C ILE A 100 -13.80 -1.12 25.31
N LEU A 101 -14.17 -0.42 24.24
CA LEU A 101 -15.03 0.75 24.31
C LEU A 101 -16.38 0.42 24.97
N LEU A 102 -17.01 -0.69 24.56
CA LEU A 102 -18.29 -1.13 25.11
C LEU A 102 -18.18 -1.47 26.61
N LEU A 103 -17.13 -2.21 27.00
CA LEU A 103 -16.88 -2.55 28.40
C LEU A 103 -16.61 -1.29 29.24
N ALA A 104 -15.76 -0.39 28.74
CA ALA A 104 -15.45 0.86 29.42
C ALA A 104 -16.71 1.71 29.63
N LEU A 105 -17.57 1.83 28.61
CA LEU A 105 -18.87 2.51 28.72
C LEU A 105 -19.74 1.85 29.80
N PHE A 106 -19.89 0.53 29.78
CA PHE A 106 -20.67 -0.21 30.77
C PHE A 106 -20.17 0.00 32.20
N TYR A 107 -18.85 -0.09 32.42
CA TYR A 107 -18.24 0.16 33.73
C TYR A 107 -18.46 1.59 34.22
N THR A 108 -18.33 2.59 33.34
CA THR A 108 -18.57 4.01 33.71
C THR A 108 -20.03 4.30 34.09
N ILE A 109 -20.99 3.54 33.56
CA ILE A 109 -22.42 3.71 33.87
C ILE A 109 -22.78 3.05 35.20
N ILE A 110 -22.22 1.86 35.50
CA ILE A 110 -22.63 1.04 36.65
C ILE A 110 -21.97 1.46 37.96
N ILE A 111 -20.73 1.95 37.91
CA ILE A 111 -19.97 2.33 39.11
C ILE A 111 -19.69 3.84 39.05
N PRO A 112 -20.61 4.70 39.51
CA PRO A 112 -20.46 6.15 39.43
C PRO A 112 -19.52 6.76 40.50
N SER A 113 -18.59 5.98 41.06
CA SER A 113 -17.61 6.47 42.05
C SER A 113 -16.33 6.99 41.37
N GLU A 114 -15.36 7.47 42.16
CA GLU A 114 -14.12 8.20 41.82
C GLU A 114 -13.22 7.65 40.68
N LEU A 115 -13.62 6.58 40.02
CA LEU A 115 -13.01 5.98 38.82
C LEU A 115 -13.33 6.72 37.50
N ALA A 116 -14.00 7.88 37.57
CA ALA A 116 -14.39 8.66 36.39
C ALA A 116 -13.19 9.06 35.51
N GLN A 117 -12.03 9.36 36.12
CA GLN A 117 -10.84 9.79 35.39
C GLN A 117 -10.14 8.62 34.66
N THR A 118 -10.06 7.44 35.29
CA THR A 118 -9.51 6.22 34.67
C THR A 118 -10.44 5.70 33.58
N GLY A 119 -11.75 5.69 33.81
CA GLY A 119 -12.74 5.29 32.81
C GLY A 119 -12.74 6.21 31.59
N LEU A 120 -12.65 7.53 31.79
CA LEU A 120 -12.56 8.51 30.71
C LEU A 120 -11.27 8.34 29.88
N LEU A 121 -10.14 8.08 30.54
CA LEU A 121 -8.86 7.82 29.87
C LEU A 121 -8.91 6.54 29.03
N VAL A 122 -9.52 5.45 29.53
CA VAL A 122 -9.75 4.21 28.76
C VAL A 122 -10.67 4.47 27.56
N LEU A 123 -11.76 5.24 27.73
CA LEU A 123 -12.65 5.61 26.63
C LEU A 123 -11.92 6.41 25.54
N PHE A 124 -11.07 7.36 25.93
CA PHE A 124 -10.29 8.16 25.00
C PHE A 124 -9.31 7.29 24.19
N VAL A 125 -8.54 6.42 24.86
CA VAL A 125 -7.62 5.48 24.20
C VAL A 125 -8.39 4.54 23.28
N ALA A 126 -9.54 4.05 23.73
CA ALA A 126 -10.38 3.14 22.95
C ALA A 126 -10.89 3.80 21.67
N ALA A 127 -11.33 5.06 21.74
CA ALA A 127 -11.82 5.84 20.60
C ALA A 127 -10.72 6.15 19.57
N ILE A 128 -9.53 6.51 20.03
CA ILE A 128 -8.38 6.76 19.13
C ILE A 128 -7.94 5.46 18.45
N GLY A 129 -7.82 4.36 19.21
CA GLY A 129 -7.49 3.05 18.65
C GLY A 129 -8.53 2.59 17.63
N LEU A 130 -9.82 2.71 17.95
CA LEU A 130 -10.91 2.36 17.03
C LEU A 130 -10.81 3.15 15.72
N THR A 131 -10.53 4.46 15.80
CA THR A 131 -10.37 5.33 14.63
C THR A 131 -9.20 4.86 13.76
N PHE A 132 -8.05 4.54 14.35
CA PHE A 132 -6.89 4.02 13.64
C PHE A 132 -7.18 2.69 12.92
N PHE A 133 -7.85 1.75 13.59
CA PHE A 133 -8.15 0.43 13.00
C PHE A 133 -9.25 0.49 11.93
N LEU A 134 -10.22 1.40 12.05
CA LEU A 134 -11.21 1.65 11.00
C LEU A 134 -10.57 2.27 9.76
N LEU A 135 -9.67 3.24 9.93
CA LEU A 135 -8.90 3.81 8.81
C LEU A 135 -8.01 2.75 8.15
N SER A 136 -7.35 1.92 8.96
CA SER A 136 -6.57 0.77 8.48
C SER A 136 -7.41 -0.14 7.60
N LEU A 137 -8.59 -0.55 8.07
CA LEU A 137 -9.49 -1.41 7.31
C LEU A 137 -9.94 -0.75 6.00
N SER A 138 -10.37 0.51 6.07
CA SER A 138 -10.85 1.27 4.91
C SER A 138 -9.75 1.42 3.85
N PHE A 139 -8.57 1.88 4.26
CA PHE A 139 -7.46 2.14 3.33
C PHE A 139 -6.79 0.85 2.86
N GLY A 140 -6.86 -0.23 3.64
CA GLY A 140 -6.47 -1.58 3.22
C GLY A 140 -7.36 -2.11 2.10
N ASN A 141 -8.68 -1.93 2.20
CA ASN A 141 -9.64 -2.27 1.14
C ASN A 141 -9.41 -1.43 -0.13
N ILE A 142 -9.17 -0.12 0.04
CA ILE A 142 -8.86 0.78 -1.08
C ILE A 142 -7.55 0.37 -1.76
N ALA A 143 -6.50 0.05 -0.99
CA ALA A 143 -5.23 -0.42 -1.55
C ALA A 143 -5.39 -1.69 -2.37
N GLU A 144 -6.07 -2.70 -1.87
CA GLU A 144 -6.25 -3.94 -2.62
C GLU A 144 -7.03 -3.71 -3.92
N ARG A 145 -8.12 -2.95 -3.85
CA ARG A 145 -8.97 -2.66 -5.01
C ARG A 145 -8.22 -1.85 -6.08
N ASP A 146 -7.46 -0.84 -5.65
CA ASP A 146 -6.89 0.16 -6.54
C ASP A 146 -5.38 -0.05 -6.80
N CYS A 147 -4.78 -1.17 -6.33
CA CYS A 147 -3.32 -1.42 -6.47
C CYS A 147 -2.81 -1.53 -7.90
N GLY A 148 -3.68 -1.81 -8.87
CA GLY A 148 -3.36 -1.84 -10.31
C GLY A 148 -3.63 -0.54 -11.04
N THR A 149 -4.24 0.46 -10.39
CA THR A 149 -4.74 1.68 -11.02
C THR A 149 -3.78 2.83 -10.71
N THR A 150 -2.89 3.14 -11.65
CA THR A 150 -1.83 4.14 -11.44
C THR A 150 -2.36 5.55 -11.21
N GLU A 151 -3.47 5.94 -11.85
CA GLU A 151 -4.14 7.24 -11.62
C GLU A 151 -4.51 7.50 -10.15
N LYS A 152 -4.85 6.44 -9.40
CA LYS A 152 -5.19 6.54 -7.97
C LYS A 152 -3.99 6.48 -7.05
N SER A 153 -2.78 6.31 -7.57
CA SER A 153 -1.57 6.12 -6.76
C SER A 153 -1.20 7.35 -5.94
N ALA A 154 -1.51 8.57 -6.42
CA ALA A 154 -1.35 9.79 -5.63
C ALA A 154 -2.27 9.81 -4.40
N GLN A 155 -3.54 9.42 -4.57
CA GLN A 155 -4.49 9.26 -3.47
C GLN A 155 -3.99 8.18 -2.48
N LEU A 156 -3.48 7.06 -2.99
CA LEU A 156 -2.93 5.98 -2.16
C LEU A 156 -1.71 6.45 -1.35
N VAL A 157 -0.82 7.27 -1.90
CA VAL A 157 0.26 7.89 -1.10
C VAL A 157 -0.29 8.72 0.04
N ASN A 158 -1.31 9.54 -0.22
CA ASN A 158 -1.93 10.36 0.83
C ASN A 158 -2.63 9.49 1.90
N ASN A 159 -3.32 8.43 1.50
CA ASN A 159 -3.89 7.45 2.44
C ASN A 159 -2.80 6.82 3.33
N GLY A 160 -1.66 6.43 2.72
CA GLY A 160 -0.52 5.89 3.46
C GLY A 160 0.08 6.91 4.43
N LYS A 161 0.21 8.19 4.05
CA LYS A 161 0.66 9.27 4.95
C LYS A 161 -0.30 9.45 6.12
N ILE A 162 -1.61 9.44 5.88
CA ILE A 162 -2.64 9.51 6.94
C ILE A 162 -2.53 8.31 7.89
N LEU A 163 -2.32 7.10 7.37
CA LEU A 163 -2.10 5.91 8.20
C LEU A 163 -0.85 6.05 9.07
N LEU A 164 0.24 6.59 8.52
CA LEU A 164 1.47 6.80 9.27
C LEU A 164 1.26 7.81 10.40
N VAL A 165 0.61 8.95 10.12
CA VAL A 165 0.32 9.97 11.14
C VAL A 165 -0.61 9.42 12.22
N THR A 166 -1.66 8.70 11.84
CA THR A 166 -2.60 8.13 12.81
C THR A 166 -1.97 6.99 13.63
N ALA A 167 -1.04 6.22 13.04
CA ALA A 167 -0.22 5.25 13.78
C ALA A 167 0.65 5.92 14.85
N VAL A 168 1.29 7.05 14.53
CA VAL A 168 2.08 7.84 15.49
C VAL A 168 1.19 8.31 16.65
N ILE A 169 0.02 8.87 16.34
CA ILE A 169 -0.92 9.36 17.36
C ILE A 169 -1.37 8.21 18.27
N PHE A 170 -1.73 7.07 17.68
CA PHE A 170 -2.14 5.89 18.43
C PHE A 170 -1.01 5.38 19.35
N ASP A 171 0.22 5.31 18.86
CA ASP A 171 1.39 4.88 19.62
C ASP A 171 1.69 5.81 20.81
N ILE A 172 1.63 7.13 20.59
CA ILE A 172 1.76 8.12 21.66
C ILE A 172 0.68 7.92 22.73
N VAL A 173 -0.58 7.78 22.32
CA VAL A 173 -1.71 7.60 23.24
C VAL A 173 -1.59 6.28 24.02
N ALA A 174 -1.22 5.19 23.36
CA ALA A 174 -1.00 3.89 24.00
C ALA A 174 0.18 3.93 24.98
N THR A 175 1.27 4.59 24.61
CA THR A 175 2.46 4.77 25.47
C THR A 175 2.13 5.61 26.70
N LEU A 176 1.42 6.74 26.52
CA LEU A 176 0.96 7.57 27.64
C LEU A 176 0.06 6.77 28.59
N TYR A 177 -0.90 6.00 28.04
CA TYR A 177 -1.77 5.12 28.83
C TYR A 177 -0.97 4.12 29.67
N MET A 178 0.07 3.51 29.10
CA MET A 178 0.94 2.59 29.84
C MET A 178 1.70 3.31 30.95
N ILE A 179 2.25 4.49 30.68
CA ILE A 179 3.00 5.27 31.68
C ILE A 179 2.11 5.68 32.85
N PHE A 180 0.90 6.19 32.58
CA PHE A 180 -0.03 6.59 33.63
C PHE A 180 -0.45 5.41 34.52
N ASN A 181 -0.70 4.23 33.92
CA ASN A 181 -1.11 3.05 34.70
C ASN A 181 0.05 2.35 35.40
N ALA A 182 1.23 2.28 34.79
CA ALA A 182 2.39 1.64 35.39
C ALA A 182 3.11 2.55 36.42
N GLY A 183 2.94 3.87 36.33
CA GLY A 183 3.34 4.82 37.38
C GLY A 183 2.52 4.67 38.67
N ALA A 184 1.33 4.06 38.61
CA ALA A 184 0.51 3.74 39.78
C ALA A 184 0.98 2.47 40.51
N SER A 185 1.72 1.57 39.86
CA SER A 185 2.31 0.38 40.48
C SER A 185 3.76 0.66 40.91
N VAL A 186 3.93 1.20 42.11
CA VAL A 186 5.26 1.48 42.70
C VAL A 186 5.93 0.16 43.08
N GLY A 187 6.77 -0.37 42.19
CA GLY A 187 7.64 -1.51 42.47
C GLY A 187 8.16 -2.20 41.20
N HIS A 188 9.42 -1.95 40.84
CA HIS A 188 10.13 -2.54 39.70
C HIS A 188 9.46 -2.40 38.32
N PHE A 189 9.65 -1.24 37.69
CA PHE A 189 9.30 -1.04 36.28
C PHE A 189 10.19 -1.92 35.39
N ASN A 190 9.65 -3.05 34.92
CA ASN A 190 10.36 -3.94 34.01
C ASN A 190 10.36 -3.33 32.60
N TYR A 191 11.36 -2.49 32.32
CA TYR A 191 11.54 -1.77 31.06
C TYR A 191 11.54 -2.67 29.81
N LYS A 192 11.74 -3.98 29.95
CA LYS A 192 11.71 -4.94 28.84
C LYS A 192 10.32 -5.08 28.21
N LEU A 193 9.24 -4.94 29.00
CA LEU A 193 7.88 -5.19 28.52
C LEU A 193 7.32 -4.01 27.68
N PRO A 194 7.48 -2.73 28.09
CA PRO A 194 7.19 -1.58 27.24
C PRO A 194 8.05 -1.52 25.99
N LEU A 195 9.35 -1.89 26.10
CA LEU A 195 10.24 -1.95 24.94
C LEU A 195 9.75 -2.99 23.91
N LEU A 196 9.34 -4.18 24.37
CA LEU A 196 8.78 -5.21 23.51
C LEU A 196 7.49 -4.72 22.81
N MET A 197 6.61 -4.00 23.53
CA MET A 197 5.42 -3.41 22.92
C MET A 197 5.75 -2.37 21.86
N GLN A 198 6.72 -1.49 22.09
CA GLN A 198 7.16 -0.51 21.08
C GLN A 198 7.71 -1.18 19.82
N VAL A 199 8.48 -2.27 19.99
CA VAL A 199 8.96 -3.08 18.86
C VAL A 199 7.78 -3.69 18.09
N ILE A 200 6.79 -4.23 18.79
CA ILE A 200 5.58 -4.77 18.15
C ILE A 200 4.85 -3.68 17.36
N ILE A 201 4.60 -2.51 17.96
CA ILE A 201 3.91 -1.38 17.30
C ILE A 201 4.70 -0.90 16.07
N PHE A 202 6.03 -0.85 16.15
CA PHE A 202 6.89 -0.53 15.02
C PHE A 202 6.65 -1.47 13.83
N PHE A 203 6.73 -2.77 14.05
CA PHE A 203 6.53 -3.76 13.01
C PHE A 203 5.07 -3.89 12.57
N SER A 204 4.10 -3.59 13.43
CA SER A 204 2.67 -3.77 13.13
C SER A 204 1.99 -2.54 12.53
N CYS A 205 2.46 -1.34 12.84
CA CYS A 205 1.78 -0.10 12.46
C CYS A 205 2.63 0.75 11.50
N TYR A 206 3.91 0.95 11.81
CA TYR A 206 4.78 1.84 11.05
C TYR A 206 5.35 1.19 9.79
N MET A 207 5.92 -0.02 9.91
CA MET A 207 6.48 -0.74 8.77
C MET A 207 5.45 -0.97 7.64
N PRO A 208 4.22 -1.43 7.92
CA PRO A 208 3.19 -1.58 6.90
C PRO A 208 2.78 -0.24 6.27
N ALA A 209 2.75 0.86 7.02
CA ALA A 209 2.43 2.19 6.48
C ALA A 209 3.52 2.65 5.51
N ILE A 210 4.78 2.43 5.87
CA ILE A 210 5.92 2.74 5.02
C ILE A 210 5.87 1.90 3.74
N LEU A 211 5.61 0.58 3.85
CA LEU A 211 5.46 -0.29 2.69
C LEU A 211 4.27 0.11 1.80
N TYR A 212 3.16 0.54 2.39
CA TYR A 212 2.01 1.09 1.67
C TYR A 212 2.41 2.32 0.85
N ILE A 213 3.09 3.29 1.49
CA ILE A 213 3.55 4.52 0.84
C ILE A 213 4.56 4.20 -0.27
N ILE A 214 5.54 3.33 -0.02
CA ILE A 214 6.53 2.92 -1.02
C ILE A 214 5.85 2.22 -2.20
N GLY A 215 4.91 1.31 -1.93
CA GLY A 215 4.12 0.62 -2.95
C GLY A 215 3.33 1.61 -3.81
N ALA A 216 2.65 2.57 -3.20
CA ALA A 216 1.92 3.62 -3.92
C ALA A 216 2.86 4.55 -4.71
N LYS A 217 4.01 4.96 -4.13
CA LYS A 217 5.03 5.77 -4.82
C LYS A 217 5.63 5.09 -6.04
N ARG A 218 5.85 3.78 -5.97
CA ARG A 218 6.33 2.99 -7.12
C ARG A 218 5.29 2.87 -8.25
N ASN A 219 4.02 3.17 -7.96
CA ASN A 219 2.93 3.13 -8.94
C ASN A 219 2.51 4.53 -9.43
N LEU A 220 3.14 5.61 -8.94
CA LEU A 220 2.79 6.99 -9.30
C LEU A 220 3.05 7.28 -10.79
N PRO A 221 2.09 7.91 -11.50
CA PRO A 221 2.33 8.42 -12.85
C PRO A 221 3.37 9.54 -12.82
N ARG A 222 4.16 9.67 -13.89
CA ARG A 222 5.24 10.68 -14.00
C ARG A 222 4.79 12.12 -13.79
N GLU A 223 3.58 12.48 -14.18
CA GLU A 223 3.03 13.84 -14.02
C GLU A 223 3.04 14.32 -12.56
N TYR A 224 2.95 13.40 -11.61
CA TYR A 224 2.98 13.69 -10.18
C TYR A 224 4.38 13.55 -9.56
N ALA A 225 5.33 12.90 -10.23
CA ALA A 225 6.68 12.68 -9.72
C ALA A 225 7.57 13.94 -9.77
N PHE A 226 7.23 14.92 -10.63
CA PHE A 226 7.98 16.17 -10.79
C PHE A 226 7.46 17.33 -9.93
N ASN A 227 6.33 17.17 -9.24
CA ASN A 227 5.73 18.22 -8.39
C ASN A 227 6.15 18.11 -6.90
N ASP A 228 7.04 17.19 -6.56
CA ASP A 228 7.53 16.95 -5.18
C ASP A 228 8.94 17.57 -4.93
N ILE A 229 9.38 18.55 -5.74
CA ILE A 229 10.58 19.39 -5.50
C ILE A 229 10.16 20.79 -5.05
#